data_AF-A0A935TAT6-F1
#
_entry.id   AF-A0A935TAT6-F1
#
_cell.length_a   1.000
_cell.length_b   1.000
_cell.length_c   1.000
_cell.angle_alpha   90.00
_cell.angle_beta   90.00
_cell.angle_gamma   90.00
#
_symmetry.space_group_name_H-M   'P 1'
#
loop_
_entity.id
_entity.type
_entity.pdbx_description
1 polymer ?
#
loop_
_entity_poly.entity_id
_entity_poly.type
_entity_poly.pdbx_seq_one_letter_code
_entity_poly.pdbx_strand_id
1 'polypeptide(L)'
;MSHFLVADRKTEYDEKMARRAVKQEATGKKLGGKPAKAPEAGPRDHDQINLTDEESRIMPVAGGGFDQAYNAQEAVDAGTMLVIATGVTQATNDNYPGVSKSHAGW
;
A
#
# COMPACT_ATOMS: atom_id res chain seq x y z
N MET A 1 -9.43 -18.21 -3.14
CA MET A 1 -8.26 -17.36 -3.50
C MET A 1 -8.64 -16.14 -4.33
N SER A 2 -9.34 -16.25 -5.47
CA SER A 2 -9.77 -15.06 -6.26
C SER A 2 -10.69 -14.08 -5.50
N HIS A 3 -11.57 -14.59 -4.63
CA HIS A 3 -12.45 -13.76 -3.81
C HIS A 3 -11.72 -12.81 -2.85
N PHE A 4 -10.52 -13.18 -2.36
CA PHE A 4 -9.76 -12.38 -1.41
C PHE A 4 -9.15 -11.14 -2.08
N LEU A 5 -8.58 -11.29 -3.28
CA LEU A 5 -8.06 -10.16 -4.07
C LEU A 5 -9.16 -9.16 -4.48
N VAL A 6 -10.36 -9.64 -4.77
CA VAL A 6 -11.51 -8.78 -5.05
C VAL A 6 -11.94 -8.04 -3.77
N ALA A 7 -11.92 -8.71 -2.62
CA ALA A 7 -12.25 -8.11 -1.33
C ALA A 7 -11.26 -7.01 -0.91
N ASP A 8 -9.95 -7.26 -0.99
CA ASP A 8 -8.91 -6.27 -0.68
C ASP A 8 -9.05 -5.02 -1.56
N ARG A 9 -9.23 -5.21 -2.88
CA ARG A 9 -9.44 -4.08 -3.81
C ARG A 9 -10.71 -3.29 -3.50
N LYS A 10 -11.75 -3.96 -2.99
CA LYS A 10 -12.97 -3.30 -2.55
C LYS A 10 -12.71 -2.47 -1.29
N THR A 11 -12.01 -3.04 -0.31
CA THR A 11 -11.62 -2.31 0.91
C THR A 11 -10.77 -1.08 0.58
N GLU A 12 -9.74 -1.21 -0.25
CA GLU A 12 -8.91 -0.07 -0.70
C GLU A 12 -9.74 1.00 -1.43
N TYR A 13 -10.68 0.58 -2.28
CA TYR A 13 -11.60 1.47 -2.98
C TYR A 13 -12.49 2.22 -1.98
N ASP A 14 -13.10 1.51 -1.03
CA ASP A 14 -14.00 2.07 -0.02
C ASP A 14 -13.25 3.05 0.90
N GLU A 15 -12.04 2.69 1.35
CA GLU A 15 -11.18 3.59 2.12
C GLU A 15 -10.81 4.85 1.35
N LYS A 16 -10.47 4.73 0.06
CA LYS A 16 -10.13 5.87 -0.79
C LYS A 16 -11.34 6.79 -1.00
N MET A 17 -12.53 6.22 -1.15
CA MET A 17 -13.78 6.97 -1.24
C MET A 17 -14.12 7.65 0.09
N ALA A 18 -13.94 6.98 1.23
CA ALA A 18 -14.12 7.56 2.56
C ALA A 18 -13.15 8.72 2.81
N ARG A 19 -11.86 8.55 2.51
CA ARG A 19 -10.86 9.64 2.59
C ARG A 19 -11.21 10.82 1.70
N ARG A 20 -11.79 10.57 0.52
CA ARG A 20 -12.26 11.62 -0.38
C ARG A 20 -13.46 12.36 0.21
N ALA A 21 -14.43 11.64 0.78
CA ALA A 21 -15.60 12.22 1.44
C ALA A 21 -15.20 13.12 2.62
N VAL A 22 -14.37 12.61 3.54
CA VAL A 22 -13.85 13.38 4.69
C VAL A 22 -13.16 14.66 4.23
N LYS A 23 -12.32 14.60 3.19
CA LYS A 23 -11.65 15.78 2.65
C LYS A 23 -12.63 16.77 2.02
N GLN A 24 -13.66 16.30 1.32
CA GLN A 24 -14.69 17.16 0.72
C GLN A 24 -15.55 17.86 1.77
N GLU A 25 -15.93 17.15 2.83
CA GLU A 25 -16.63 17.72 3.99
C GLU A 25 -15.76 18.78 4.68
N ALA A 26 -14.48 18.48 4.93
CA ALA A 26 -13.56 19.40 5.61
C ALA A 26 -13.28 20.69 4.79
N THR A 27 -13.24 20.60 3.46
CA THR A 27 -12.97 21.77 2.60
C THR A 27 -14.23 22.45 2.05
N GLY A 28 -15.41 21.84 2.23
CA GLY A 28 -16.67 22.31 1.67
C GLY A 28 -16.71 22.36 0.13
N LYS A 29 -15.69 21.79 -0.55
CA LYS A 29 -15.51 21.85 -2.00
C LYS A 29 -15.36 20.45 -2.57
N LYS A 30 -15.94 20.23 -3.75
CA LYS A 30 -15.71 18.98 -4.49
C LYS A 30 -14.24 18.89 -4.88
N LEU A 31 -13.54 17.87 -4.36
CA LEU A 31 -12.19 17.51 -4.82
C LEU A 31 -12.19 17.29 -6.33
N GLY A 32 -11.24 17.92 -7.03
CA GLY A 32 -10.99 17.72 -8.45
C GLY A 32 -10.43 16.34 -8.77
N GLY A 33 -10.34 16.02 -10.07
CA GLY A 33 -9.85 14.73 -10.57
C GLY A 33 -10.92 13.64 -10.59
N LYS A 34 -10.72 12.65 -11.47
CA LYS A 34 -11.65 11.53 -11.64
C LYS A 34 -11.79 10.74 -10.33
N PRO A 35 -13.02 10.33 -9.94
CA PRO A 35 -13.21 9.39 -8.85
C PRO A 35 -12.47 8.08 -9.16
N ALA A 36 -12.09 7.34 -8.10
CA ALA A 36 -11.53 6.02 -8.29
C ALA A 36 -12.56 5.14 -9.04
N LYS A 37 -12.10 4.26 -9.93
CA LYS A 37 -12.97 3.28 -10.59
C LYS A 37 -13.24 2.15 -9.59
N ALA A 38 -14.48 1.69 -9.53
CA ALA A 38 -14.81 0.48 -8.77
C ALA A 38 -14.00 -0.72 -9.29
N PRO A 39 -13.60 -1.65 -8.42
CA PRO A 39 -12.88 -2.85 -8.83
C PRO A 39 -13.77 -3.73 -9.73
N GLU A 40 -13.14 -4.37 -10.71
CA GLU A 40 -13.79 -5.35 -11.59
C GLU A 40 -13.99 -6.67 -10.86
N ALA A 41 -15.03 -7.42 -11.25
CA ALA A 41 -15.32 -8.72 -10.66
C ALA A 41 -14.33 -9.77 -11.17
N GLY A 42 -13.77 -10.56 -10.25
CA GLY A 42 -12.80 -11.63 -10.56
C GLY A 42 -11.34 -11.17 -10.62
N PRO A 43 -10.40 -12.10 -10.82
CA PRO A 43 -8.99 -11.76 -11.01
C PRO A 43 -8.76 -11.15 -12.40
N ARG A 44 -7.84 -10.20 -12.50
CA ARG A 44 -7.36 -9.62 -13.76
C ARG A 44 -6.26 -10.49 -14.35
N ASP A 45 -6.02 -10.35 -15.64
CA ASP A 45 -4.97 -11.12 -16.36
C ASP A 45 -3.56 -10.93 -15.76
N HIS A 46 -3.32 -9.79 -15.11
CA HIS A 46 -2.07 -9.48 -14.43
C HIS A 46 -2.13 -9.65 -12.90
N ASP A 47 -3.23 -10.16 -12.34
CA ASP A 47 -3.28 -10.52 -10.93
C ASP A 47 -2.45 -11.79 -10.74
N GLN A 48 -1.21 -11.62 -10.29
CA GLN A 48 -0.34 -12.73 -9.94
C GLN A 48 -0.58 -13.13 -8.47
N ILE A 49 -0.57 -14.44 -8.20
CA ILE A 49 -0.71 -14.99 -6.83
C ILE A 49 0.49 -15.83 -6.45
N ASN A 50 0.82 -15.82 -5.17
CA ASN A 50 1.81 -16.71 -4.59
C ASN A 50 1.16 -18.04 -4.23
N LEU A 51 1.76 -19.13 -4.69
CA LEU A 51 1.28 -20.50 -4.44
C LEU A 51 1.96 -21.16 -3.23
N THR A 52 3.07 -20.58 -2.75
CA THR A 52 3.96 -21.15 -1.73
C THR A 52 3.73 -20.59 -0.32
N ASP A 53 3.36 -19.32 -0.21
CA ASP A 53 3.05 -18.63 1.04
C ASP A 53 2.01 -17.54 0.74
N GLU A 54 0.86 -17.59 1.42
CA GLU A 54 -0.25 -16.65 1.21
C GLU A 54 0.05 -15.24 1.76
N GLU A 55 0.96 -15.12 2.73
CA GLU A 55 1.30 -13.84 3.36
C GLU A 55 2.41 -13.09 2.58
N SER A 56 3.19 -13.80 1.77
CA SER A 56 4.19 -13.21 0.87
C SER A 56 3.48 -12.49 -0.27
N ARG A 57 3.94 -11.29 -0.64
CA ARG A 57 3.45 -10.58 -1.84
C ARG A 57 4.45 -10.63 -2.99
N ILE A 58 3.92 -10.54 -4.20
CA ILE A 58 4.66 -10.33 -5.45
C ILE A 58 5.03 -8.84 -5.51
N MET A 59 6.24 -8.51 -5.09
CA MET A 59 6.75 -7.15 -4.94
C MET A 59 7.49 -6.71 -6.21
N PRO A 60 7.14 -5.57 -6.81
CA PRO A 60 7.86 -5.05 -7.97
C PRO A 60 9.30 -4.71 -7.58
N VAL A 61 10.25 -5.14 -8.40
CA VAL A 61 11.68 -4.86 -8.18
C VAL A 61 12.21 -3.81 -9.15
N ALA A 62 13.26 -3.11 -8.72
CA ALA A 62 13.96 -2.15 -9.57
C ALA A 62 14.54 -2.88 -10.81
N GLY A 63 14.34 -2.31 -12.00
CA GLY A 63 14.72 -2.95 -13.28
C GLY A 63 13.58 -3.70 -13.97
N GLY A 64 12.40 -3.79 -13.33
CA GLY A 64 11.23 -4.49 -13.86
C GLY A 64 11.16 -5.94 -13.39
N GLY A 65 9.97 -6.52 -13.43
CA GLY A 65 9.69 -7.84 -12.86
C GLY A 65 9.22 -7.76 -11.40
N PHE A 66 9.09 -8.92 -10.77
CA PHE A 66 8.56 -9.05 -9.41
C PHE A 66 9.23 -10.20 -8.65
N ASP A 67 9.45 -9.98 -7.35
CA ASP A 67 9.97 -10.98 -6.41
C ASP A 67 8.89 -11.36 -5.38
N GLN A 68 8.87 -12.62 -4.93
CA GLN A 68 8.16 -13.01 -3.71
C GLN A 68 8.94 -12.52 -2.50
N ALA A 69 8.49 -11.43 -1.88
CA ALA A 69 9.25 -10.79 -0.81
C ALA A 69 8.36 -10.06 0.20
N TYR A 70 8.94 -9.85 1.37
CA TYR A 70 8.44 -8.99 2.43
C TYR A 70 9.30 -7.71 2.49
N ASN A 71 8.69 -6.55 2.72
CA ASN A 71 9.45 -5.33 2.98
C ASN A 71 9.70 -5.20 4.49
N ALA A 72 10.86 -5.65 4.95
CA ALA A 72 11.29 -5.46 6.32
C ALA A 72 11.83 -4.04 6.52
N GLN A 73 11.32 -3.36 7.54
CA GLN A 73 11.77 -2.04 7.98
C GLN A 73 12.24 -2.11 9.43
N GLU A 74 13.28 -1.34 9.73
CA GLU A 74 13.90 -1.29 11.05
C GLU A 74 14.16 0.15 11.48
N ALA A 75 13.94 0.43 12.76
CA ALA A 75 14.33 1.67 13.40
C ALA A 75 15.61 1.43 14.18
N VAL A 76 16.63 2.24 13.90
CA VAL A 76 17.95 2.15 14.53
C VAL A 76 18.21 3.43 15.31
N ASP A 77 18.67 3.29 16.56
CA ASP A 77 19.22 4.41 17.31
C ASP A 77 20.57 4.82 16.71
N ALA A 78 20.66 6.03 16.17
CA ALA A 78 21.84 6.49 15.43
C ALA A 78 23.10 6.64 16.32
N GLY A 79 22.94 6.81 17.63
CA GLY A 79 24.07 6.97 18.55
C GLY A 79 24.73 5.64 18.92
N THR A 80 23.92 4.60 19.15
CA THR A 80 24.38 3.29 19.59
C THR A 80 24.39 2.23 18.50
N MET A 81 23.78 2.52 17.34
CA MET A 81 23.53 1.58 16.24
C MET A 81 22.67 0.38 16.67
N LEU A 82 21.91 0.51 17.77
CA LEU A 82 21.02 -0.54 18.24
C LEU A 82 19.70 -0.49 17.47
N VAL A 83 19.23 -1.65 17.04
CA VAL A 83 17.87 -1.82 16.49
C VAL A 83 16.88 -1.72 17.65
N ILE A 84 16.02 -0.70 17.61
CA ILE A 84 15.02 -0.43 18.65
C ILE A 84 13.62 -0.90 18.27
N ALA A 85 13.35 -1.11 16.98
CA ALA A 85 12.11 -1.67 16.49
C ALA A 85 12.30 -2.32 15.12
N THR A 86 11.48 -3.33 14.83
CA THR A 86 11.42 -4.02 13.54
C THR A 86 9.98 -4.21 13.13
N GLY A 87 9.71 -4.21 11.82
CA GLY A 87 8.39 -4.51 11.29
C GLY A 87 8.47 -5.02 9.86
N VAL A 88 7.46 -5.79 9.47
CA VAL A 88 7.27 -6.19 8.07
C VAL A 88 6.08 -5.43 7.53
N THR A 89 6.26 -4.81 6.37
CA THR A 89 5.20 -4.07 5.67
C THR A 89 4.95 -4.68 4.31
N GLN A 90 3.73 -4.44 3.81
CA GLN A 90 3.35 -4.77 2.44
C GLN A 90 3.52 -3.56 1.49
N ALA A 91 4.08 -2.46 1.97
CA ALA A 91 4.38 -1.31 1.14
C ALA A 91 5.61 -1.61 0.27
N THR A 92 5.57 -1.26 -1.01
CA THR A 92 6.72 -1.43 -1.92
C THR A 92 7.79 -0.35 -1.73
N ASN A 93 7.52 0.63 -0.89
CA ASN A 93 8.40 1.76 -0.64
C ASN A 93 8.85 1.76 0.82
N ASP A 94 9.96 2.45 1.07
CA ASP A 94 10.46 2.70 2.41
C ASP A 94 9.72 3.90 3.03
N ASN A 95 8.42 3.75 3.24
CA ASN A 95 7.65 4.64 4.10
C ASN A 95 6.87 3.81 5.10
N TYR A 96 6.86 4.28 6.35
CA TYR A 96 6.02 3.67 7.36
C TYR A 96 4.53 3.98 7.08
N PRO A 97 3.63 2.98 7.10
CA PRO A 97 2.21 3.19 6.87
C PRO A 97 1.63 4.21 7.86
N GLY A 98 1.06 5.30 7.37
CA GLY A 98 0.45 6.35 8.20
C GLY A 98 1.29 7.61 8.42
N VAL A 99 2.55 7.62 7.98
CA VAL A 99 3.36 8.85 7.98
C VAL A 99 3.20 9.56 6.64
N SER A 100 2.52 10.70 6.61
CA SER A 100 2.50 11.55 5.43
C SER A 100 3.87 12.19 5.25
N LYS A 101 4.46 12.12 4.04
CA LYS A 101 5.61 12.95 3.68
C LYS A 101 5.21 14.43 3.85
N SER A 102 5.63 15.07 4.93
CA SER A 102 5.78 16.52 4.92
C SER A 102 6.86 16.80 3.88
N HIS A 103 6.53 17.62 2.88
CA HIS A 103 7.54 18.13 1.97
C HIS A 103 8.47 19.03 2.78
N ALA A 104 9.54 18.46 3.31
CA ALA A 104 10.75 19.19 3.65
C ALA A 104 11.73 18.87 2.53
N GLY A 105 12.09 19.89 1.74
CA GLY A 105 13.21 19.79 0.82
C GLY A 105 14.44 19.35 1.59
N TRP A 106 15.11 18.30 1.14
CA TRP A 106 16.30 18.33 0.28
C TRP A 106 16.38 16.98 -0.46
#